data_AF-A0A7W4V7Q1-F1
#
_entry.id   AF-A0A7W4V7Q1-F1
#
_cell.length_a   1.000
_cell.length_b   1.000
_cell.length_c   1.000
_cell.angle_alpha   90.00
_cell.angle_beta   90.00
_cell.angle_gamma   90.00
#
_symmetry.space_group_name_H-M   'P 1'
#
loop_
_entity.id
_entity.type
_entity.pdbx_description
1 polymer ?
#
loop_
_entity_poly.entity_id
_entity_poly.type
_entity_poly.pdbx_seq_one_letter_code
_entity_poly.pdbx_strand_id
1 'polypeptide(L)'
;MFTRQELDRYFASYVGMEGGNPGAAVWICDRSPAWSEPIVAPLHPHLAPPAWDAVFRQQHRQDMAKWFGHQCVARIMAAARAEALGVRLGDNDWEHYYWGHLYSPAGAEFRLSLFPLPAHVDGRTTWSKAFRGQPELIPQKRYVALCREGERFRFIARTCERWRPKVVICLSHRHTDEYIEAFSLDGVAGEEHALRPADQARRLHLFTRGDTTWIICPAIGGSAGMTSQVQLDAFGKFIGARLAASDFRHCLELETHEPATRPQRQPEPHRERYAVPPVAVAEREIGHRIRPGLAWSEAAMTGNCETYA
;
A
#
# COMPACT_ATOMS: atom_id res chain seq x y z
N MET A 1 -25.54 -2.46 -16.76
CA MET A 1 -25.62 -1.79 -15.45
C MET A 1 -25.71 -2.89 -14.41
N PHE A 2 -24.92 -2.80 -13.35
CA PHE A 2 -24.94 -3.77 -12.26
C PHE A 2 -26.00 -3.39 -11.23
N THR A 3 -26.63 -4.38 -10.63
CA THR A 3 -27.52 -4.19 -9.49
C THR A 3 -26.71 -3.89 -8.23
N ARG A 4 -27.37 -3.32 -7.21
CA ARG A 4 -26.78 -3.13 -5.88
C ARG A 4 -26.22 -4.43 -5.31
N GLN A 5 -26.98 -5.52 -5.41
CA GLN A 5 -26.59 -6.82 -4.87
C GLN A 5 -25.35 -7.41 -5.58
N GLU A 6 -25.23 -7.23 -6.90
CA GLU A 6 -24.04 -7.66 -7.63
C GLU A 6 -22.79 -6.88 -7.20
N LEU A 7 -22.92 -5.56 -7.03
CA LEU A 7 -21.83 -4.72 -6.54
C LEU A 7 -21.45 -5.03 -5.09
N ASP A 8 -22.44 -5.23 -4.21
CA ASP A 8 -22.19 -5.61 -2.81
C ASP A 8 -21.39 -6.91 -2.72
N ARG A 9 -21.80 -7.94 -3.47
CA ARG A 9 -21.09 -9.22 -3.51
C ARG A 9 -19.68 -9.08 -4.10
N TYR A 10 -19.53 -8.29 -5.15
CA TYR A 10 -18.24 -8.04 -5.78
C TYR A 10 -17.28 -7.31 -4.85
N PHE A 11 -17.74 -6.26 -4.17
CA PHE A 11 -16.93 -5.47 -3.24
C PHE A 11 -16.64 -6.21 -1.92
N ALA A 12 -17.50 -7.13 -1.50
CA ALA A 12 -17.27 -8.03 -0.37
C ALA A 12 -16.29 -9.18 -0.69
N SER A 13 -15.14 -8.83 -1.27
CA SER A 13 -14.10 -9.74 -1.72
C SER A 13 -12.74 -9.06 -1.70
N TYR A 14 -11.67 -9.71 -2.16
CA TYR A 14 -10.32 -9.12 -2.20
C TYR A 14 -10.11 -8.06 -3.30
N VAL A 15 -11.16 -7.63 -3.99
CA VAL A 15 -11.10 -6.56 -4.99
C VAL A 15 -10.55 -5.27 -4.37
N GLY A 16 -9.67 -4.59 -5.11
CA GLY A 16 -9.05 -3.32 -4.72
C GLY A 16 -8.01 -3.44 -3.59
N MET A 17 -7.61 -4.65 -3.24
CA MET A 17 -6.50 -4.90 -2.31
C MET A 17 -5.23 -5.18 -3.11
N GLU A 18 -4.08 -4.78 -2.57
CA GLU A 18 -2.77 -5.10 -3.16
C GLU A 18 -2.25 -6.47 -2.74
N GLY A 19 -2.77 -6.98 -1.62
CA GLY A 19 -2.64 -8.38 -1.25
C GLY A 19 -1.44 -8.69 -0.36
N GLY A 20 -0.88 -9.88 -0.52
CA GLY A 20 0.10 -10.48 0.38
C GLY A 20 -0.52 -11.60 1.20
N ASN A 21 0.05 -11.86 2.37
CA ASN A 21 -0.36 -12.99 3.21
C ASN A 21 -1.43 -12.56 4.23
N PRO A 22 -2.71 -12.90 4.07
CA PRO A 22 -3.75 -12.48 5.00
C PRO A 22 -3.54 -13.03 6.42
N GLY A 23 -2.81 -14.15 6.57
CA GLY A 23 -2.43 -14.71 7.87
C GLY A 23 -1.18 -14.07 8.48
N ALA A 24 -0.64 -13.01 7.88
CA ALA A 24 0.51 -12.32 8.41
C ALA A 24 0.20 -11.50 9.67
N ALA A 25 1.24 -11.26 10.47
CA ALA A 25 1.13 -10.50 11.71
C ALA A 25 0.84 -9.01 11.50
N VAL A 26 1.28 -8.43 10.37
CA VAL A 26 1.12 -7.01 10.07
C VAL A 26 0.15 -6.82 8.90
N TRP A 27 -0.90 -6.06 9.14
CA TRP A 27 -1.79 -5.59 8.08
C TRP A 27 -1.55 -4.11 7.82
N ILE A 28 -1.65 -3.71 6.57
CA ILE A 28 -1.51 -2.32 6.12
C ILE A 28 -2.80 -1.95 5.40
N CYS A 29 -3.50 -0.96 5.92
CA CYS A 29 -4.80 -0.54 5.44
C CYS A 29 -4.74 0.89 4.92
N ASP A 30 -4.91 1.04 3.62
CA ASP A 30 -5.23 2.34 3.01
C ASP A 30 -6.74 2.56 2.97
N ARG A 31 -7.13 3.80 2.69
CA ARG A 31 -8.52 4.13 2.38
C ARG A 31 -8.96 3.49 1.07
N SER A 32 -8.21 3.72 0.00
CA SER A 32 -8.53 3.29 -1.36
C SER A 32 -7.24 2.88 -2.06
N PRO A 33 -7.29 1.94 -3.01
CA PRO A 33 -6.10 1.56 -3.75
C PRO A 33 -5.64 2.71 -4.65
N ALA A 34 -4.36 2.70 -5.01
CA ALA A 34 -3.79 3.66 -5.97
C ALA A 34 -4.35 3.45 -7.39
N TRP A 35 -4.74 2.22 -7.71
CA TRP A 35 -5.31 1.82 -8.99
C TRP A 35 -6.26 0.63 -8.77
N SER A 36 -7.20 0.41 -9.67
CA SER A 36 -8.01 -0.81 -9.69
C SER A 36 -8.23 -1.29 -11.10
N GLU A 37 -8.57 -2.57 -11.23
CA GLU A 37 -9.09 -3.10 -12.48
C GLU A 37 -10.40 -2.40 -12.86
N PRO A 38 -10.69 -2.23 -14.16
CA PRO A 38 -11.97 -1.73 -14.61
C PRO A 38 -13.12 -2.66 -14.19
N ILE A 39 -14.25 -2.07 -13.79
CA ILE A 39 -15.47 -2.83 -13.47
C ILE A 39 -16.11 -3.32 -14.77
N VAL A 40 -15.84 -4.57 -15.14
CA VAL A 40 -16.35 -5.20 -16.37
C VAL A 40 -17.33 -6.32 -16.07
N ALA A 41 -18.29 -6.53 -16.97
CA ALA A 41 -19.26 -7.61 -16.84
C ALA A 41 -18.67 -8.92 -17.40
N PRO A 42 -18.97 -10.07 -16.80
CA PRO A 42 -19.68 -10.25 -15.52
C PRO A 42 -18.80 -9.92 -14.30
N LEU A 43 -19.43 -9.48 -13.19
CA LEU A 43 -18.69 -9.22 -11.95
C LEU A 43 -18.31 -10.53 -11.25
N HIS A 44 -17.01 -10.76 -11.12
CA HIS A 44 -16.46 -11.91 -10.43
C HIS A 44 -15.77 -11.47 -9.12
N PRO A 45 -16.32 -11.83 -7.94
CA PRO A 45 -15.67 -11.55 -6.67
C PRO A 45 -14.28 -12.22 -6.59
N HIS A 46 -13.30 -11.52 -6.04
CA HIS A 46 -11.96 -12.09 -5.83
C HIS A 46 -11.96 -12.92 -4.54
N LEU A 47 -11.95 -14.24 -4.68
CA LEU A 47 -12.06 -15.17 -3.55
C LEU A 47 -10.73 -15.40 -2.80
N ALA A 48 -9.61 -15.07 -3.44
CA ALA A 48 -8.27 -15.16 -2.86
C ALA A 48 -7.61 -13.77 -2.89
N PRO A 49 -6.75 -13.45 -1.90
CA PRO A 49 -5.96 -12.24 -1.92
C PRO A 49 -4.96 -12.28 -3.09
N PRO A 50 -4.74 -11.16 -3.79
CA PRO A 50 -3.59 -11.05 -4.68
C PRO A 50 -2.28 -11.14 -3.87
N ALA A 51 -1.15 -11.27 -4.54
CA ALA A 51 0.17 -11.19 -3.91
C ALA A 51 1.23 -10.81 -4.94
N TRP A 52 2.35 -10.27 -4.47
CA TRP A 52 3.52 -9.98 -5.29
C TRP A 52 4.40 -11.22 -5.39
N ASP A 53 3.89 -12.21 -6.13
CA ASP A 53 4.62 -13.42 -6.48
C ASP A 53 5.68 -13.17 -7.58
N ALA A 54 6.36 -14.24 -8.01
CA ALA A 54 7.38 -14.13 -9.05
C ALA A 54 6.82 -13.60 -10.39
N VAL A 55 5.57 -13.94 -10.73
CA VAL A 55 4.92 -13.52 -11.98
C VAL A 55 4.61 -12.03 -11.92
N PHE A 56 3.96 -11.57 -10.85
CA PHE A 56 3.68 -10.16 -10.62
C PHE A 56 4.97 -9.32 -10.68
N ARG A 57 6.01 -9.75 -9.94
CA ARG A 57 7.30 -9.04 -9.91
C ARG A 57 7.95 -8.97 -11.28
N GLN A 58 7.88 -10.04 -12.07
CA GLN A 58 8.41 -10.05 -13.42
C GLN A 58 7.65 -9.08 -14.34
N GLN A 59 6.32 -9.09 -14.28
CA GLN A 59 5.46 -8.23 -15.11
C GLN A 59 5.64 -6.75 -14.77
N HIS A 60 5.80 -6.41 -13.49
CA HIS A 60 5.85 -5.03 -13.02
C HIS A 60 7.25 -4.51 -12.71
N ARG A 61 8.31 -5.29 -12.97
CA ARG A 61 9.70 -4.97 -12.60
C ARG A 61 10.12 -3.53 -12.94
N GLN A 62 9.74 -3.04 -14.12
CA GLN A 62 10.12 -1.70 -14.59
C GLN A 62 9.39 -0.56 -13.88
N ASP A 63 8.18 -0.82 -13.36
CA ASP A 63 7.35 0.18 -12.69
C ASP A 63 7.52 0.15 -11.19
N MET A 64 7.87 -1.00 -10.60
CA MET A 64 8.14 -1.15 -9.17
C MET A 64 9.16 -0.14 -8.65
N ALA A 65 10.17 0.23 -9.45
CA ALA A 65 11.16 1.24 -9.07
C ALA A 65 10.56 2.65 -8.83
N LYS A 66 9.35 2.92 -9.33
CA LYS A 66 8.65 4.21 -9.23
C LYS A 66 7.64 4.26 -8.08
N TRP A 67 7.35 3.13 -7.43
CA TRP A 67 6.31 3.05 -6.42
C TRP A 67 6.82 3.46 -5.03
N PHE A 68 7.04 4.76 -4.86
CA PHE A 68 7.63 5.33 -3.65
C PHE A 68 6.90 4.93 -2.35
N GLY A 69 5.56 4.91 -2.35
CA GLY A 69 4.79 4.52 -1.16
C GLY A 69 5.09 3.09 -0.69
N HIS A 70 5.28 2.15 -1.61
CA HIS A 70 5.64 0.77 -1.27
C HIS A 70 7.11 0.65 -0.84
N GLN A 71 8.01 1.47 -1.38
CA GLN A 71 9.41 1.55 -0.91
C GLN A 71 9.46 2.04 0.55
N CYS A 72 8.66 3.03 0.91
CA CYS A 72 8.54 3.47 2.29
C CYS A 72 8.01 2.35 3.21
N VAL A 73 7.03 1.57 2.76
CA VAL A 73 6.54 0.40 3.51
C VAL A 73 7.64 -0.65 3.66
N ALA A 74 8.38 -0.99 2.60
CA ALA A 74 9.47 -1.95 2.69
C ALA A 74 10.54 -1.51 3.69
N ARG A 75 10.81 -0.21 3.78
CA ARG A 75 11.73 0.33 4.80
C ARG A 75 11.19 0.20 6.22
N ILE A 76 9.91 0.50 6.44
CA ILE A 76 9.24 0.25 7.73
C ILE A 76 9.33 -1.24 8.10
N MET A 77 9.02 -2.14 7.16
CA MET A 77 9.02 -3.59 7.42
C MET A 77 10.42 -4.16 7.61
N ALA A 78 11.44 -3.66 6.89
CA ALA A 78 12.83 -4.03 7.11
C ALA A 78 13.32 -3.61 8.51
N ALA A 79 12.96 -2.41 8.96
CA ALA A 79 13.25 -1.96 10.32
C ALA A 79 12.48 -2.77 11.38
N ALA A 80 11.21 -3.12 11.13
CA ALA A 80 10.43 -3.98 12.00
C ALA A 80 11.02 -5.39 12.12
N ARG A 81 11.48 -5.96 11.00
CA ARG A 81 12.20 -7.23 10.96
C ARG A 81 13.48 -7.16 11.78
N ALA A 82 14.30 -6.12 11.57
CA ALA A 82 15.56 -5.95 12.29
C ALA A 82 15.33 -5.89 13.81
N GLU A 83 14.34 -5.12 14.25
CA GLU A 83 13.95 -5.02 15.66
C GLU A 83 13.47 -6.36 16.22
N ALA A 84 12.54 -7.04 15.53
CA ALA A 84 11.96 -8.31 16.00
C ALA A 84 12.98 -9.46 16.04
N LEU A 85 13.99 -9.44 15.18
CA LEU A 85 15.09 -10.42 15.15
C LEU A 85 16.26 -10.03 16.06
N GLY A 86 16.28 -8.82 16.62
CA GLY A 86 17.42 -8.32 17.39
C GLY A 86 18.69 -8.16 16.56
N VAL A 87 18.56 -7.87 15.26
CA VAL A 87 19.70 -7.69 14.34
C VAL A 87 19.86 -6.23 13.96
N ARG A 88 21.07 -5.87 13.51
CA ARG A 88 21.33 -4.52 13.00
C ARG A 88 20.66 -4.33 11.64
N LEU A 89 19.92 -3.23 11.50
CA LEU A 89 19.41 -2.76 10.21
C LEU A 89 20.56 -2.25 9.33
N GLY A 90 20.73 -2.84 8.14
CA GLY A 90 21.64 -2.38 7.10
C GLY A 90 21.01 -1.33 6.18
N ASP A 91 21.85 -0.50 5.56
CA ASP A 91 21.40 0.63 4.74
C ASP A 91 20.54 0.22 3.52
N ASN A 92 20.81 -0.97 2.97
CA ASN A 92 20.13 -1.51 1.77
C ASN A 92 19.13 -2.63 2.08
N ASP A 93 18.90 -2.97 3.35
CA ASP A 93 18.01 -4.08 3.74
C ASP A 93 16.59 -3.87 3.24
N TRP A 94 16.14 -2.62 3.20
CA TRP A 94 14.82 -2.25 2.69
C TRP A 94 14.68 -2.53 1.19
N GLU A 95 15.74 -2.42 0.38
CA GLU A 95 15.69 -2.73 -1.05
C GLU A 95 15.53 -4.23 -1.24
N HIS A 96 16.31 -5.02 -0.50
CA HIS A 96 16.18 -6.47 -0.52
C HIS A 96 14.77 -6.89 -0.10
N TYR A 97 14.25 -6.30 0.99
CA TYR A 97 12.88 -6.54 1.44
C TYR A 97 11.85 -6.17 0.37
N TYR A 98 12.00 -5.02 -0.27
CA TYR A 98 11.10 -4.55 -1.32
C TYR A 98 11.03 -5.52 -2.50
N TRP A 99 12.19 -5.93 -3.01
CA TRP A 99 12.30 -6.74 -4.22
C TRP A 99 12.01 -8.23 -3.99
N GLY A 100 12.29 -8.76 -2.80
CA GLY A 100 12.16 -10.19 -2.49
C GLY A 100 10.94 -10.56 -1.63
N HIS A 101 10.51 -9.69 -0.71
CA HIS A 101 9.61 -10.09 0.38
C HIS A 101 8.28 -9.33 0.43
N LEU A 102 8.28 -8.03 0.10
CA LEU A 102 7.12 -7.17 0.29
C LEU A 102 5.88 -7.71 -0.44
N TYR A 103 4.79 -7.95 0.29
CA TYR A 103 3.51 -8.50 -0.19
C TYR A 103 3.63 -9.87 -0.87
N SER A 104 4.66 -10.65 -0.54
CA SER A 104 4.77 -12.03 -1.03
C SER A 104 3.64 -12.92 -0.47
N PRO A 105 3.31 -14.05 -1.15
CA PRO A 105 2.22 -14.95 -0.71
C PRO A 105 2.37 -15.49 0.72
N ALA A 106 3.60 -15.64 1.20
CA ALA A 106 3.94 -16.08 2.56
C ALA A 106 4.59 -14.96 3.39
N GLY A 107 4.42 -13.70 2.96
CA GLY A 107 5.06 -12.53 3.56
C GLY A 107 4.67 -12.27 5.01
N ALA A 108 5.37 -11.33 5.64
CA ALA A 108 5.05 -10.84 6.99
C ALA A 108 3.98 -9.74 6.99
N GLU A 109 3.45 -9.37 5.81
CA GLU A 109 2.42 -8.37 5.70
C GLU A 109 1.32 -8.68 4.66
N PHE A 110 0.16 -8.05 4.91
CA PHE A 110 -0.99 -8.02 4.03
C PHE A 110 -1.43 -6.56 3.80
N ARG A 111 -1.66 -6.16 2.56
CA ARG A 111 -2.15 -4.83 2.21
C ARG A 111 -3.57 -4.87 1.68
N LEU A 112 -4.44 -4.13 2.36
CA LEU A 112 -5.84 -3.97 2.02
C LEU A 112 -6.23 -2.50 1.89
N SER A 113 -7.41 -2.27 1.33
CA SER A 113 -8.04 -0.96 1.20
C SER A 113 -9.44 -1.01 1.79
N LEU A 114 -9.92 0.03 2.47
CA LEU A 114 -11.31 0.07 2.95
C LEU A 114 -12.30 0.04 1.78
N PHE A 115 -12.04 0.85 0.76
CA PHE A 115 -12.85 1.02 -0.42
C PHE A 115 -12.19 0.33 -1.63
N PRO A 116 -12.90 -0.55 -2.36
CA PRO A 116 -12.33 -1.32 -3.48
C PRO A 116 -11.91 -0.51 -4.71
N LEU A 117 -12.40 0.73 -4.86
CA LEU A 117 -12.15 1.57 -6.02
C LEU A 117 -11.24 2.73 -5.62
N PRO A 118 -10.35 3.18 -6.52
CA PRO A 118 -9.47 4.30 -6.25
C PRO A 118 -10.30 5.58 -6.07
N ALA A 119 -9.78 6.51 -5.27
CA ALA A 119 -10.40 7.82 -5.09
C ALA A 119 -10.48 8.60 -6.42
N HIS A 120 -9.50 8.37 -7.30
CA HIS A 120 -9.43 8.91 -8.67
C HIS A 120 -9.12 7.77 -9.64
N VAL A 121 -9.99 7.56 -10.64
CA VAL A 121 -9.87 6.40 -11.55
C VAL A 121 -8.61 6.46 -12.43
N ASP A 122 -8.27 7.65 -12.94
CA ASP A 122 -7.13 7.89 -13.82
C ASP A 122 -6.49 9.29 -13.61
N GLY A 123 -6.85 9.97 -12.52
CA GLY A 123 -6.42 11.33 -12.19
C GLY A 123 -6.97 12.44 -13.10
N ARG A 124 -7.79 12.13 -14.12
CA ARG A 124 -8.30 13.08 -15.11
C ARG A 124 -9.82 13.06 -15.23
N THR A 125 -10.40 11.89 -15.10
CA THR A 125 -11.82 11.61 -15.25
C THR A 125 -12.51 11.78 -13.90
N THR A 126 -13.50 12.67 -13.85
CA THR A 126 -14.32 12.83 -12.64
C THR A 126 -15.10 11.56 -12.33
N TRP A 127 -15.37 11.31 -11.05
CA TRP A 127 -16.12 10.14 -10.60
C TRP A 127 -17.44 9.93 -11.36
N SER A 128 -18.24 11.00 -11.49
CA SER A 128 -19.52 10.97 -12.21
C SER A 128 -19.38 10.63 -13.70
N LYS A 129 -18.24 10.95 -14.32
CA LYS A 129 -17.95 10.58 -15.71
C LYS A 129 -17.49 9.13 -15.81
N ALA A 130 -16.61 8.68 -14.91
CA ALA A 130 -16.08 7.32 -14.91
C ALA A 130 -17.16 6.25 -14.70
N PHE A 131 -18.14 6.53 -13.83
CA PHE A 131 -19.20 5.58 -13.48
C PHE A 131 -20.57 5.96 -14.06
N ARG A 132 -20.58 6.75 -15.14
CA ARG A 132 -21.82 7.16 -15.81
C ARG A 132 -22.65 5.93 -16.17
N GLY A 133 -23.92 5.95 -15.80
CA GLY A 133 -24.82 4.81 -16.05
C GLY A 133 -24.75 3.70 -15.00
N GLN A 134 -24.07 3.94 -13.87
CA GLN A 134 -24.13 3.07 -12.70
C GLN A 134 -24.70 3.85 -11.49
N PRO A 135 -26.03 3.83 -11.28
CA PRO A 135 -26.70 4.63 -10.25
C PRO A 135 -26.19 4.36 -8.85
N GLU A 136 -25.85 3.11 -8.51
CA GLU A 136 -25.31 2.75 -7.19
C GLU A 136 -23.93 3.37 -6.90
N LEU A 137 -23.21 3.81 -7.92
CA LEU A 137 -21.90 4.46 -7.76
C LEU A 137 -22.00 5.98 -7.83
N ILE A 138 -23.10 6.57 -8.33
CA ILE A 138 -23.23 8.02 -8.50
C ILE A 138 -24.35 8.57 -7.61
N PRO A 139 -24.10 9.64 -6.82
CA PRO A 139 -22.80 10.30 -6.57
C PRO A 139 -21.85 9.43 -5.75
N GLN A 140 -20.55 9.80 -5.66
CA GLN A 140 -19.54 9.03 -4.94
C GLN A 140 -19.92 8.69 -3.48
N LYS A 141 -20.68 9.56 -2.80
CA LYS A 141 -21.23 9.28 -1.46
C LYS A 141 -22.09 8.01 -1.40
N ARG A 142 -22.79 7.67 -2.49
CA ARG A 142 -23.61 6.45 -2.59
C ARG A 142 -22.73 5.20 -2.66
N TYR A 143 -21.63 5.26 -3.39
CA TYR A 143 -20.60 4.20 -3.38
C TYR A 143 -19.98 4.02 -1.99
N VAL A 144 -19.66 5.12 -1.31
CA VAL A 144 -19.12 5.08 0.05
C VAL A 144 -20.14 4.43 1.00
N ALA A 145 -21.41 4.85 0.96
CA ALA A 145 -22.48 4.25 1.74
C ALA A 145 -22.68 2.76 1.41
N LEU A 146 -22.64 2.37 0.13
CA LEU A 146 -22.70 0.98 -0.30
C LEU A 146 -21.60 0.14 0.37
N CYS A 147 -20.37 0.64 0.45
CA CYS A 147 -19.28 -0.10 1.10
C CYS A 147 -19.42 -0.17 2.63
N ARG A 148 -19.86 0.92 3.26
CA ARG A 148 -20.02 1.05 4.71
C ARG A 148 -21.18 0.21 5.24
N GLU A 149 -22.35 0.38 4.64
CA GLU A 149 -23.62 -0.21 5.08
C GLU A 149 -23.86 -1.60 4.47
N GLY A 150 -23.22 -1.88 3.34
CA GLY A 150 -23.28 -3.16 2.65
C GLY A 150 -22.29 -4.18 3.20
N GLU A 151 -21.81 -5.05 2.31
CA GLU A 151 -21.02 -6.22 2.72
C GLU A 151 -19.51 -5.97 2.78
N ARG A 152 -18.99 -4.84 2.29
CA ARG A 152 -17.54 -4.56 2.26
C ARG A 152 -16.94 -4.41 3.66
N PHE A 153 -17.49 -3.54 4.51
CA PHE A 153 -16.95 -3.37 5.87
C PHE A 153 -17.15 -4.63 6.71
N ARG A 154 -18.28 -5.32 6.55
CA ARG A 154 -18.51 -6.65 7.15
C ARG A 154 -17.51 -7.70 6.68
N PHE A 155 -17.11 -7.67 5.40
CA PHE A 155 -16.07 -8.55 4.87
C PHE A 155 -14.73 -8.25 5.53
N ILE A 156 -14.35 -6.98 5.69
CA ILE A 156 -13.10 -6.59 6.37
C ILE A 156 -13.11 -7.05 7.83
N ALA A 157 -14.20 -6.78 8.56
CA ALA A 157 -14.36 -7.21 9.95
C ALA A 157 -14.21 -8.73 10.10
N ARG A 158 -14.96 -9.52 9.31
CA ARG A 158 -14.85 -11.00 9.30
C ARG A 158 -13.46 -11.49 8.94
N THR A 159 -12.80 -10.84 7.98
CA THR A 159 -11.43 -11.19 7.59
C THR A 159 -10.48 -10.93 8.76
N CYS A 160 -10.63 -9.81 9.46
CA CYS A 160 -9.83 -9.47 10.64
C CYS A 160 -10.07 -10.46 11.80
N GLU A 161 -11.31 -10.85 12.06
CA GLU A 161 -11.66 -11.86 13.07
C GLU A 161 -11.09 -13.25 12.73
N ARG A 162 -11.11 -13.62 11.45
CA ARG A 162 -10.59 -14.91 10.97
C ARG A 162 -9.08 -15.01 11.12
N TRP A 163 -8.35 -13.98 10.71
CA TRP A 163 -6.90 -14.03 10.60
C TRP A 163 -6.16 -13.44 11.80
N ARG A 164 -6.82 -12.59 12.59
CA ARG A 164 -6.31 -12.03 13.86
C ARG A 164 -4.89 -11.47 13.71
N PRO A 165 -4.66 -10.46 12.85
CA PRO A 165 -3.35 -9.81 12.75
C PRO A 165 -2.95 -9.24 14.12
N LYS A 166 -1.65 -9.20 14.41
CA LYS A 166 -1.14 -8.57 15.65
C LYS A 166 -1.21 -7.05 15.55
N VAL A 167 -0.92 -6.50 14.37
CA VAL A 167 -0.89 -5.07 14.11
C VAL A 167 -1.65 -4.75 12.83
N VAL A 168 -2.51 -3.73 12.86
CA VAL A 168 -3.16 -3.15 11.68
C VAL A 168 -2.73 -1.69 11.56
N ILE A 169 -1.98 -1.36 10.53
CA ILE A 169 -1.48 -0.01 10.26
C ILE A 169 -2.47 0.69 9.33
N CYS A 170 -3.15 1.71 9.85
CA CYS A 170 -4.10 2.53 9.12
C CYS A 170 -3.41 3.81 8.64
N LEU A 171 -3.27 3.94 7.32
CA LEU A 171 -2.51 5.01 6.69
C LEU A 171 -3.32 6.30 6.59
N SER A 172 -2.68 7.43 6.93
CA SER A 172 -3.31 8.76 6.93
C SER A 172 -4.41 8.94 7.98
N HIS A 173 -4.07 9.63 9.06
CA HIS A 173 -5.01 10.11 10.09
C HIS A 173 -6.19 10.96 9.57
N ARG A 174 -6.16 11.41 8.31
CA ARG A 174 -7.31 12.11 7.70
C ARG A 174 -8.54 11.21 7.53
N HIS A 175 -8.36 9.90 7.64
CA HIS A 175 -9.42 8.90 7.46
C HIS A 175 -9.73 8.14 8.76
N THR A 176 -9.37 8.69 9.92
CA THR A 176 -9.59 8.08 11.24
C THR A 176 -11.00 7.54 11.42
N ASP A 177 -12.03 8.35 11.13
CA ASP A 177 -13.42 7.95 11.33
C ASP A 177 -13.81 6.73 10.48
N GLU A 178 -13.26 6.63 9.26
CA GLU A 178 -13.51 5.48 8.37
C GLU A 178 -12.84 4.20 8.89
N TYR A 179 -11.66 4.33 9.50
CA TYR A 179 -11.00 3.20 10.14
C TYR A 179 -11.72 2.75 11.41
N ILE A 180 -12.17 3.70 12.23
CA ILE A 180 -12.95 3.40 13.44
C ILE A 180 -14.22 2.64 13.05
N GLU A 181 -14.95 3.13 12.05
CA GLU A 181 -16.17 2.47 11.54
C GLU A 181 -15.86 1.07 10.97
N ALA A 182 -14.89 0.97 10.06
CA ALA A 182 -14.59 -0.29 9.34
C ALA A 182 -14.10 -1.42 10.24
N PHE A 183 -13.35 -1.08 11.28
CA PHE A 183 -12.84 -2.04 12.26
C PHE A 183 -13.68 -2.09 13.54
N SER A 184 -14.79 -1.35 13.60
CA SER A 184 -15.67 -1.26 14.78
C SER A 184 -14.91 -0.92 16.06
N LEU A 185 -14.09 0.12 16.00
CA LEU A 185 -13.27 0.60 17.13
C LEU A 185 -14.02 1.61 18.00
N ASP A 186 -15.28 1.91 17.70
CA ASP A 186 -16.13 2.76 18.53
C ASP A 186 -16.20 2.25 19.97
N GLY A 187 -15.97 3.14 20.93
CA GLY A 187 -15.93 2.81 22.35
C GLY A 187 -14.65 2.08 22.82
N VAL A 188 -13.71 1.78 21.92
CA VAL A 188 -12.38 1.30 22.31
C VAL A 188 -11.54 2.48 22.77
N ALA A 189 -10.90 2.35 23.94
CA ALA A 189 -10.02 3.39 24.46
C ALA A 189 -8.83 3.62 23.52
N GLY A 190 -8.68 4.86 23.07
CA GLY A 190 -7.55 5.28 22.24
C GLY A 190 -6.37 5.76 23.07
N GLU A 191 -5.16 5.37 22.69
CA GLU A 191 -3.90 5.91 23.22
C GLU A 191 -3.21 6.75 22.14
N GLU A 192 -2.59 7.86 22.51
CA GLU A 192 -1.72 8.61 21.60
C GLU A 192 -0.25 8.28 21.89
N HIS A 193 0.49 7.89 20.86
CA HIS A 193 1.93 7.67 20.94
C HIS A 193 2.68 8.65 20.03
N ALA A 194 3.72 9.30 20.56
CA ALA A 194 4.55 10.23 19.81
C ALA A 194 5.87 9.56 19.38
N LEU A 195 6.03 9.31 18.08
CA LEU A 195 7.32 8.98 17.49
C LEU A 195 8.18 10.24 17.48
N ARG A 196 9.31 10.23 18.20
CA ARG A 196 10.27 11.35 18.26
C ARG A 196 11.66 10.99 17.72
N PRO A 197 11.79 10.60 16.44
CA PRO A 197 13.10 10.22 15.90
C PRO A 197 13.87 11.41 15.32
N ALA A 198 13.23 12.57 15.17
CA ALA A 198 13.80 13.84 14.71
C ALA A 198 13.07 15.02 15.39
N ASP A 199 13.39 16.26 15.00
CA ASP A 199 12.89 17.50 15.63
C ASP A 199 11.36 17.64 15.67
N GLN A 200 10.65 16.95 14.77
CA GLN A 200 9.19 16.94 14.72
C GLN A 200 8.63 15.58 15.16
N ALA A 201 7.87 15.58 16.26
CA ALA A 201 7.12 14.43 16.70
C ALA A 201 6.03 14.05 15.68
N ARG A 202 5.87 12.76 15.41
CA ARG A 202 4.74 12.20 14.64
C ARG A 202 3.83 11.46 15.60
N ARG A 203 2.55 11.84 15.61
CA ARG A 203 1.53 11.24 16.48
C ARG A 203 0.91 10.03 15.81
N LEU A 204 0.76 8.97 16.59
CA LEU A 204 0.06 7.75 16.25
C LEU A 204 -1.15 7.64 17.19
N HIS A 205 -2.29 7.21 16.67
CA HIS A 205 -3.45 6.84 17.49
C HIS A 205 -3.56 5.32 17.54
N LEU A 206 -3.53 4.77 18.74
CA LEU A 206 -3.54 3.35 18.99
C LEU A 206 -4.88 2.92 19.55
N PHE A 207 -5.40 1.81 19.05
CA PHE A 207 -6.56 1.13 19.61
C PHE A 207 -6.20 -0.34 19.79
N THR A 208 -6.50 -0.92 20.94
CA THR A 208 -6.21 -2.33 21.21
C THR A 208 -7.51 -3.06 21.54
N ARG A 209 -7.74 -4.18 20.85
CA ARG A 209 -8.88 -5.06 21.12
C ARG A 209 -8.43 -6.51 20.93
N GLY A 210 -8.52 -7.30 22.01
CA GLY A 210 -7.90 -8.62 22.04
C GLY A 210 -6.39 -8.52 21.84
N ASP A 211 -5.84 -9.36 20.95
CA ASP A 211 -4.41 -9.41 20.64
C ASP A 211 -4.00 -8.49 19.47
N THR A 212 -4.97 -7.74 18.91
CA THR A 212 -4.74 -6.86 17.75
C THR A 212 -4.61 -5.41 18.20
N THR A 213 -3.58 -4.73 17.70
CA THR A 213 -3.38 -3.29 17.86
C THR A 213 -3.56 -2.57 16.51
N TRP A 214 -4.53 -1.67 16.43
CA TRP A 214 -4.69 -0.75 15.31
C TRP A 214 -3.85 0.49 15.56
N ILE A 215 -3.09 0.91 14.57
CA ILE A 215 -2.24 2.09 14.61
C ILE A 215 -2.63 3.01 13.46
N ILE A 216 -3.32 4.11 13.77
CA ILE A 216 -3.60 5.16 12.80
C ILE A 216 -2.42 6.13 12.78
N CYS A 217 -1.73 6.19 11.65
CA CYS A 217 -0.52 6.97 11.48
C CYS A 217 -0.69 8.10 10.45
N PRO A 218 0.25 9.07 10.38
CA PRO A 218 0.29 10.01 9.26
C PRO A 218 0.41 9.28 7.93
N ALA A 219 0.08 9.96 6.83
CA ALA A 219 0.31 9.40 5.50
C ALA A 219 1.79 8.96 5.34
N ILE A 220 2.02 7.91 4.57
CA ILE A 220 3.36 7.50 4.15
C ILE A 220 3.58 8.09 2.76
N GLY A 221 4.63 8.89 2.58
CA GLY A 221 4.77 9.68 1.35
C GLY A 221 4.14 11.07 1.42
N GLY A 222 4.42 11.91 0.42
CA GLY A 222 3.89 13.27 0.31
C GLY A 222 4.55 14.28 1.25
N SER A 223 4.22 15.56 1.06
CA SER A 223 4.83 16.69 1.79
C SER A 223 4.50 16.73 3.28
N ALA A 224 3.35 16.16 3.67
CA ALA A 224 2.87 16.13 5.05
C ALA A 224 3.02 14.76 5.74
N GLY A 225 3.54 13.75 5.03
CA GLY A 225 3.65 12.39 5.52
C GLY A 225 4.97 12.06 6.22
N MET A 226 5.11 10.79 6.59
CA MET A 226 6.39 10.19 6.97
C MET A 226 7.15 9.81 5.71
N THR A 227 8.26 10.50 5.45
CA THR A 227 9.06 10.32 4.23
C THR A 227 10.54 10.20 4.49
N SER A 228 11.04 10.72 5.62
CA SER A 228 12.46 10.59 5.95
C SER A 228 12.79 9.19 6.46
N GLN A 229 14.00 8.72 6.16
CA GLN A 229 14.50 7.43 6.62
C GLN A 229 14.38 7.26 8.14
N VAL A 230 14.81 8.28 8.88
CA VAL A 230 14.76 8.30 10.35
C VAL A 230 13.33 8.11 10.89
N GLN A 231 12.32 8.71 10.24
CA GLN A 231 10.92 8.52 10.63
C GLN A 231 10.41 7.11 10.32
N LEU A 232 10.72 6.60 9.12
CA LEU A 232 10.29 5.27 8.68
C LEU A 232 10.93 4.17 9.53
N ASP A 233 12.23 4.28 9.83
CA ASP A 233 12.96 3.32 10.65
C ASP A 233 12.44 3.32 12.09
N ALA A 234 12.16 4.48 12.67
CA ALA A 234 11.59 4.58 14.01
C ALA A 234 10.17 4.01 14.08
N PHE A 235 9.36 4.23 13.04
CA PHE A 235 8.05 3.60 12.96
C PHE A 235 8.15 2.08 12.81
N GLY A 236 9.10 1.60 11.99
CA GLY A 236 9.41 0.19 11.85
C GLY A 236 9.82 -0.45 13.17
N LYS A 237 10.73 0.15 13.93
CA LYS A 237 11.12 -0.33 15.27
C LYS A 237 9.93 -0.37 16.23
N PHE A 238 9.09 0.67 16.22
CA PHE A 238 7.88 0.69 17.04
C PHE A 238 6.93 -0.48 16.73
N ILE A 239 6.78 -0.83 15.44
CA ILE A 239 6.01 -2.01 15.01
C ILE A 239 6.73 -3.30 15.43
N GLY A 240 8.03 -3.40 15.13
CA GLY A 240 8.86 -4.59 15.39
C GLY A 240 8.91 -5.01 16.85
N ALA A 241 8.86 -4.05 17.79
CA ALA A 241 8.76 -4.33 19.23
C ALA A 241 7.48 -5.08 19.64
N ARG A 242 6.48 -5.17 18.77
CA ARG A 242 5.22 -5.91 18.97
C ARG A 242 5.19 -7.24 18.20
N LEU A 243 6.26 -7.56 17.50
CA LEU A 243 6.38 -8.75 16.66
C LEU A 243 7.36 -9.73 17.27
N ALA A 244 7.17 -11.01 16.94
CA ALA A 244 8.11 -12.07 17.29
C ALA A 244 8.99 -12.38 16.08
N ALA A 245 10.20 -12.91 16.33
CA ALA A 245 11.08 -13.40 15.27
C ALA A 245 10.38 -14.40 14.32
N SER A 246 9.45 -15.21 14.84
CA SER A 246 8.67 -16.16 14.05
C SER A 246 7.77 -15.52 12.99
N ASP A 247 7.39 -14.25 13.17
CA ASP A 247 6.54 -13.53 12.21
C ASP A 247 7.30 -13.22 10.90
N PHE A 248 8.63 -13.33 10.92
CA PHE A 248 9.51 -13.12 9.77
C PHE A 248 10.16 -14.41 9.25
N ARG A 249 9.65 -15.58 9.63
CA ARG A 249 10.23 -16.89 9.24
C ARG A 249 10.44 -17.03 7.73
N HIS A 250 9.50 -16.53 6.93
CA HIS A 250 9.56 -16.59 5.46
C HIS A 250 10.80 -15.88 4.87
N CYS A 251 11.29 -14.80 5.49
CA CYS A 251 12.51 -14.14 5.04
C CYS A 251 13.72 -15.07 5.20
N LEU A 252 13.79 -15.76 6.35
CA LEU A 252 14.90 -16.66 6.67
C LEU A 252 14.92 -17.87 5.74
N GLU A 253 13.75 -18.45 5.45
CA GLU A 253 13.61 -19.59 4.55
C GLU A 253 14.01 -19.24 3.11
N LEU A 254 13.59 -18.07 2.60
CA LEU A 254 13.96 -17.60 1.26
C LEU A 254 15.46 -17.28 1.14
N GLU A 255 16.05 -16.64 2.17
CA GLU A 255 17.49 -16.35 2.22
C GLU A 255 18.35 -17.64 2.24
N THR A 256 17.85 -18.75 2.82
CA THR A 256 18.53 -20.05 2.73
C THR A 256 18.41 -20.74 1.37
N HIS A 257 17.42 -20.39 0.55
CA HIS A 257 17.17 -21.00 -0.75
C HIS A 257 17.73 -20.19 -1.94
N GLU A 258 18.08 -18.92 -1.74
CA GLU A 258 18.88 -18.17 -2.71
C GLU A 258 20.38 -18.47 -2.52
N PRO A 259 21.05 -19.18 -3.46
CA PRO A 259 22.50 -19.24 -3.42
C PRO A 259 23.05 -17.82 -3.57
N ALA A 260 24.02 -17.47 -2.72
CA ALA A 260 24.72 -16.19 -2.70
C ALA A 260 25.37 -15.87 -4.05
N THR A 261 24.58 -15.40 -5.01
CA THR A 261 25.06 -14.97 -6.31
C THR A 261 25.15 -13.46 -6.25
N ARG A 262 26.18 -12.94 -5.57
CA ARG A 262 26.60 -11.56 -5.76
C ARG A 262 26.92 -11.40 -7.25
N PRO A 263 26.29 -10.47 -8.00
CA PRO A 263 26.84 -10.08 -9.29
C PRO A 263 28.18 -9.40 -8.99
N GLN A 264 29.27 -10.13 -9.24
CA GLN A 264 30.59 -9.52 -9.32
C GLN A 264 30.51 -8.42 -10.38
N ARG A 265 30.70 -7.16 -9.96
CA ARG A 265 31.04 -6.09 -10.89
C ARG A 265 32.27 -6.56 -11.66
N GLN A 266 32.09 -6.89 -12.93
CA GLN A 266 33.22 -7.09 -13.82
C GLN A 266 34.00 -5.77 -13.89
N PRO A 267 35.32 -5.77 -13.69
CA PRO A 267 36.12 -4.56 -13.88
C PRO A 267 36.03 -4.17 -15.36
N GLU A 268 35.66 -2.91 -15.62
CA GLU A 268 35.60 -2.36 -16.98
C GLU A 268 36.96 -2.50 -17.67
N PRO A 269 37.02 -3.03 -18.90
CA PRO A 269 38.24 -2.97 -19.69
C PRO A 269 38.41 -1.53 -20.21
N HIS A 270 39.55 -0.93 -19.88
CA HIS A 270 40.07 0.28 -20.49
C HIS A 270 39.84 0.29 -22.01
N ARG A 271 39.11 1.28 -22.53
CA ARG A 271 39.12 1.62 -23.96
C ARG A 271 39.38 3.10 -24.18
N GLU A 272 40.62 3.31 -24.57
CA GLU A 272 41.20 4.32 -25.44
C GLU A 272 40.22 5.26 -26.17
N ARG A 273 40.61 6.54 -26.11
CA ARG A 273 40.13 7.68 -26.89
C ARG A 273 40.09 7.36 -28.38
N TYR A 274 38.92 7.50 -29.02
CA TYR A 274 38.84 7.89 -30.42
C TYR A 274 37.72 8.91 -30.65
N ALA A 275 38.07 9.90 -31.47
CA ALA A 275 37.37 11.13 -31.72
C ALA A 275 36.06 10.95 -32.52
N VAL A 276 35.10 11.82 -32.23
CA VAL A 276 33.82 11.97 -32.95
C VAL A 276 33.99 12.99 -34.08
N PRO A 277 33.58 12.68 -35.33
CA PRO A 277 33.13 13.69 -36.28
C PRO A 277 31.59 13.74 -36.33
N PRO A 278 30.98 14.92 -36.59
CA PRO A 278 29.53 15.13 -36.47
C PRO A 278 28.76 14.92 -37.78
N VAL A 279 27.45 15.17 -37.72
CA VAL A 279 26.43 15.28 -38.80
C VAL A 279 25.68 13.94 -39.06
N ALA A 280 24.35 13.82 -39.16
CA ALA A 280 23.29 14.71 -39.66
C ALA A 280 21.91 14.46 -38.99
N VAL A 281 21.04 15.46 -39.13
CA VAL A 281 19.61 15.46 -38.79
C VAL A 281 18.82 14.56 -39.75
N ALA A 282 17.87 13.76 -39.24
CA ALA A 282 16.74 13.24 -40.01
C ALA A 282 15.51 13.07 -39.12
N GLU A 283 14.40 13.65 -39.57
CA GLU A 283 13.08 13.67 -38.92
C GLU A 283 12.24 12.40 -39.19
N ARG A 284 11.18 12.25 -38.36
CA ARG A 284 9.95 11.43 -38.49
C ARG A 284 10.11 9.94 -38.12
N GLU A 285 9.17 9.29 -37.40
CA GLU A 285 7.71 9.42 -37.37
C GLU A 285 7.10 9.27 -35.95
N ILE A 286 5.97 9.95 -35.76
CA ILE A 286 5.12 9.91 -34.57
C ILE A 286 4.18 8.70 -34.70
N GLY A 287 4.42 7.67 -33.89
CA GLY A 287 3.50 6.54 -33.70
C GLY A 287 3.06 6.47 -32.24
N HIS A 288 1.76 6.55 -32.01
CA HIS A 288 1.08 6.61 -30.71
C HIS A 288 1.64 5.66 -29.64
N ARG A 289 2.23 6.23 -28.57
CA ARG A 289 2.37 5.57 -27.27
C ARG A 289 1.51 6.28 -26.24
N ILE A 290 0.55 5.52 -25.71
CA ILE A 290 -0.18 5.85 -24.48
C ILE A 290 0.85 6.02 -23.37
N ARG A 291 0.93 7.23 -22.80
CA ARG A 291 1.71 7.53 -21.60
C ARG A 291 0.90 7.14 -20.36
N PRO A 292 1.40 6.28 -19.45
CA PRO A 292 0.93 6.29 -18.08
C PRO A 292 1.47 7.57 -17.42
N GLY A 293 0.55 8.47 -17.07
CA GLY A 293 0.86 9.75 -16.46
C GLY A 293 1.10 9.65 -14.97
N LEU A 294 2.15 10.35 -14.51
CA LEU A 294 2.29 11.03 -13.23
C LEU A 294 1.90 10.22 -11.97
N ALA A 295 2.92 9.53 -11.45
CA ALA A 295 3.00 9.22 -10.04
C ALA A 295 2.93 10.51 -9.20
N TRP A 296 2.00 10.53 -8.25
CA TRP A 296 1.99 11.35 -7.04
C TRP A 296 2.45 12.80 -7.20
N SER A 297 1.50 13.66 -7.58
CA SER A 297 1.56 15.09 -7.28
C SER A 297 0.18 15.52 -6.76
N GLU A 298 -0.01 15.49 -5.45
CA GLU A 298 -1.09 16.27 -4.83
C GLU A 298 -0.65 17.74 -4.87
N ALA A 299 -1.32 18.52 -5.72
CA ALA A 299 -1.30 19.96 -5.63
C ALA A 299 -2.04 20.38 -4.35
N ALA A 300 -1.38 21.15 -3.50
CA ALA A 300 -2.03 21.90 -2.44
C ALA A 300 -3.04 22.87 -3.07
N MET A 301 -4.33 22.66 -2.82
CA MET A 301 -5.38 23.65 -3.08
C MET A 301 -6.25 23.76 -1.82
N THR A 302 -5.89 24.76 -1.02
CA THR A 302 -6.79 25.47 -0.10
C THR A 302 -8.03 25.94 -0.86
N GLY A 303 -9.23 25.62 -0.36
CA GLY A 303 -10.48 26.10 -0.97
C GLY A 303 -11.72 25.71 -0.17
N ASN A 304 -12.03 26.55 0.83
CA ASN A 304 -13.33 26.82 1.46
C ASN A 304 -14.29 25.66 1.81
N CYS A 305 -14.36 25.37 3.12
CA CYS A 305 -15.61 24.96 3.75
C CYS A 305 -16.62 26.11 3.64
N GLU A 306 -17.65 25.95 2.82
CA GLU A 306 -18.90 26.65 3.04
C GLU A 306 -19.82 25.77 3.89
N THR A 307 -20.00 26.23 5.11
CA THR A 307 -21.09 25.92 6.03
C THR A 307 -22.43 26.03 5.32
N TYR A 308 -23.26 25.00 5.39
CA TYR A 308 -24.71 25.19 5.40
C TYR A 308 -25.35 24.28 6.44
N ALA A 309 -26.21 24.93 7.22
CA ALA A 309 -27.07 24.42 8.28
C ALA A 309 -28.10 23.39 7.78
#